data_AF-A0A7Y3K8V5-F1
#
_entry.id   AF-A0A7Y3K8V5-F1
#
_cell.length_a   1.000
_cell.length_b   1.000
_cell.length_c   1.000
_cell.angle_alpha   90.00
_cell.angle_beta   90.00
_cell.angle_gamma   90.00
#
_symmetry.space_group_name_H-M   'P 1'
#
loop_
_entity.id
_entity.type
_entity.pdbx_description
1 polymer ?
#
loop_
_entity_poly.entity_id
_entity_poly.type
_entity_poly.pdbx_seq_one_letter_code
_entity_poly.pdbx_strand_id
1 'polypeptide(L)'
;MNRNAHGTIFAVPMPDGTYIFGRVMLDIRAMLKRRLFPHDSSLPLFSDGYLVEMYSLVAASPDYVPSEVLIPGACVQSKEVGAKWPIVGREPVDPRRVEFPESLVGWTHPRGEAAFQCGEIRYPIPFTENDVFKRIGALNSRLSALYWGYTCLWAMGRRAEIPSEWTGITLAKSDLRFNPHRAEVYKHLPFPMEMSYFEKQAQMGFHVERFYE
;
A
#
# COMPACT_ATOMS: atom_id res chain seq x y z
N MET A 1 5.74 -14.11 21.91
CA MET A 1 5.41 -14.91 20.71
C MET A 1 4.81 -13.97 19.67
N ASN A 2 5.57 -13.56 18.64
CA ASN A 2 4.98 -12.83 17.51
C ASN A 2 4.40 -13.86 16.54
N ARG A 3 3.08 -14.08 16.60
CA ARG A 3 2.37 -14.73 15.50
C ARG A 3 2.55 -13.85 14.26
N ASN A 4 2.86 -14.47 13.13
CA ASN A 4 2.84 -13.80 11.83
C ASN A 4 1.48 -13.11 11.66
N ALA A 5 1.48 -11.79 11.49
CA ALA A 5 0.26 -10.97 11.41
C ALA A 5 -0.49 -11.13 10.09
N HIS A 6 0.07 -11.85 9.10
CA HIS A 6 -0.59 -12.12 7.83
C HIS A 6 -2.01 -12.68 8.05
N GLY A 7 -2.95 -12.09 7.33
CA GLY A 7 -4.36 -12.45 7.36
C GLY A 7 -5.16 -11.85 8.50
N THR A 8 -4.56 -11.04 9.37
CA THR A 8 -5.30 -10.35 10.44
C THR A 8 -6.30 -9.39 9.83
N ILE A 9 -7.59 -9.55 10.15
CA ILE A 9 -8.64 -8.60 9.78
C ILE A 9 -8.77 -7.56 10.88
N PHE A 10 -8.79 -6.29 10.49
CA PHE A 10 -8.98 -5.17 11.40
C PHE A 10 -10.11 -4.26 10.91
N ALA A 11 -10.70 -3.52 11.85
CA ALA A 11 -11.68 -2.49 11.56
C ALA A 11 -11.10 -1.11 11.85
N VAL A 12 -11.24 -0.17 10.91
CA VAL A 12 -10.90 1.23 11.05
C VAL A 12 -12.17 1.99 11.42
N PRO A 13 -12.21 2.67 12.57
CA PRO A 13 -13.35 3.51 12.93
C PRO A 13 -13.45 4.71 11.98
N MET A 14 -14.66 4.96 11.52
CA MET A 14 -15.01 6.08 10.64
C MET A 14 -15.50 7.27 11.47
N PRO A 15 -15.44 8.50 10.93
CA PRO A 15 -15.84 9.71 11.63
C PRO A 15 -17.31 9.74 12.08
N ASP A 16 -18.18 9.04 11.34
CA ASP A 16 -19.63 8.93 11.58
C ASP A 16 -19.99 7.81 12.57
N GLY A 17 -18.99 7.16 13.19
CA GLY A 17 -19.18 6.05 14.12
C GLY A 17 -19.35 4.69 13.46
N THR A 18 -19.29 4.61 12.13
CA THR A 18 -19.25 3.34 11.40
C THR A 18 -17.83 2.76 11.34
N TYR A 19 -17.67 1.62 10.68
CA TYR A 19 -16.40 0.92 10.52
C TYR A 19 -16.18 0.54 9.07
N ILE A 20 -14.93 0.65 8.62
CA ILE A 20 -14.44 0.06 7.38
C ILE A 20 -13.38 -0.98 7.68
N PHE A 21 -13.28 -2.03 6.88
CA PHE A 21 -12.44 -3.17 7.19
C PHE A 21 -11.20 -3.23 6.31
N GLY A 22 -10.16 -3.85 6.84
CA GLY A 22 -8.95 -4.17 6.09
C GLY A 22 -8.31 -5.46 6.57
N ARG A 23 -7.36 -5.96 5.78
CA ARG A 23 -6.60 -7.17 6.06
C ARG A 23 -5.11 -6.90 5.97
N VAL A 24 -4.35 -7.40 6.94
CA VAL A 24 -2.89 -7.43 6.86
C VAL A 24 -2.47 -8.45 5.81
N MET A 25 -1.96 -7.96 4.69
CA MET A 25 -1.43 -8.77 3.60
C MET A 25 -0.01 -9.23 3.92
N LEU A 26 0.83 -8.32 4.42
CA LEU A 26 2.23 -8.64 4.74
C LEU A 26 2.71 -7.94 6.02
N ASP A 27 3.42 -8.69 6.87
CA ASP A 27 4.16 -8.21 8.02
C ASP A 27 5.61 -7.91 7.61
N ILE A 28 5.84 -6.66 7.18
CA ILE A 28 7.13 -6.20 6.64
C ILE A 28 8.23 -6.36 7.69
N ARG A 29 7.92 -6.11 8.97
CA ARG A 29 8.87 -6.25 10.07
C ARG A 29 9.31 -7.71 10.26
N ALA A 30 8.38 -8.66 10.20
CA ALA A 30 8.71 -10.07 10.27
C ALA A 30 9.61 -10.49 9.10
N MET A 31 9.35 -9.99 7.90
CA MET A 31 10.16 -10.30 6.71
C MET A 31 11.58 -9.73 6.80
N LEU A 32 11.74 -8.51 7.31
CA LEU A 32 13.07 -7.92 7.54
C LEU A 32 13.91 -8.73 8.52
N LYS A 33 13.31 -9.23 9.60
CA LYS A 33 14.02 -10.07 10.58
C LYS A 33 14.53 -11.37 9.96
N ARG A 34 13.82 -11.90 8.96
CA ARG A 34 14.19 -13.09 8.20
C ARG A 34 15.16 -12.80 7.05
N ARG A 35 15.51 -11.53 6.81
CA ARG A 35 16.43 -11.08 5.73
C ARG A 35 15.99 -11.54 4.33
N LEU A 36 14.69 -11.52 4.07
CA LEU A 36 14.11 -12.02 2.81
C LEU A 36 14.11 -11.00 1.66
N PHE A 37 14.55 -9.77 1.93
CA PHE A 37 14.60 -8.70 0.95
C PHE A 37 16.02 -8.54 0.38
N PRO A 38 16.15 -8.24 -0.92
CA PRO A 38 17.40 -7.75 -1.52
C PRO A 38 17.94 -6.55 -0.75
N HIS A 39 19.26 -6.39 -0.74
CA HIS A 39 19.95 -5.30 -0.03
C HIS A 39 19.49 -3.91 -0.50
N ASP A 40 19.11 -3.78 -1.77
CA ASP A 40 18.62 -2.56 -2.41
C ASP A 40 17.09 -2.44 -2.40
N SER A 41 16.38 -3.29 -1.66
CA SER A 41 14.92 -3.18 -1.50
C SER A 41 14.55 -1.89 -0.77
N SER A 42 13.42 -1.31 -1.16
CA SER A 42 12.79 -0.19 -0.48
C SER A 42 11.97 -0.54 0.75
N LEU A 43 11.61 -1.82 0.91
CA LEU A 43 10.73 -2.27 1.98
C LEU A 43 11.26 -2.01 3.41
N PRO A 44 12.59 -1.95 3.68
CA PRO A 44 13.11 -1.47 4.95
C PRO A 44 12.61 -0.07 5.39
N LEU A 45 12.19 0.81 4.46
CA LEU A 45 11.59 2.12 4.79
C LEU A 45 10.24 1.98 5.53
N PHE A 46 9.62 0.80 5.45
CA PHE A 46 8.37 0.43 6.10
C PHE A 46 8.58 -0.63 7.19
N SER A 47 9.77 -0.63 7.81
CA SER A 47 10.21 -1.66 8.77
C SER A 47 9.36 -1.80 10.04
N ASP A 48 8.52 -0.81 10.34
CA ASP A 48 7.57 -0.80 11.44
C ASP A 48 6.11 -0.93 10.95
N GLY A 49 5.90 -1.35 9.70
CA GLY A 49 4.61 -1.32 9.04
C GLY A 49 4.06 -2.67 8.61
N TYR A 50 2.77 -2.64 8.28
CA TYR A 50 2.08 -3.70 7.57
C TYR A 50 1.72 -3.21 6.17
N LEU A 51 1.80 -4.10 5.19
CA LEU A 51 1.05 -3.95 3.95
C LEU A 51 -0.37 -4.42 4.21
N VAL A 52 -1.36 -3.57 3.96
CA VAL A 52 -2.77 -3.88 4.15
C VAL A 52 -3.57 -3.67 2.88
N GLU A 53 -4.63 -4.44 2.70
CA GLU A 53 -5.72 -4.11 1.79
C GLU A 53 -6.91 -3.57 2.58
N MET A 54 -7.75 -2.75 1.93
CA MET A 54 -8.99 -2.20 2.51
C MET A 54 -10.19 -2.64 1.66
N TYR A 55 -11.33 -2.85 2.30
CA TYR A 55 -12.57 -3.30 1.66
C TYR A 55 -13.60 -2.18 1.53
N SER A 56 -14.55 -2.31 0.61
CA SER A 56 -15.53 -1.26 0.28
C SER A 56 -16.73 -1.19 1.22
N LEU A 57 -17.05 -2.25 1.97
CA LEU A 57 -18.19 -2.24 2.87
C LEU A 57 -17.91 -1.40 4.12
N VAL A 58 -18.88 -0.52 4.42
CA VAL A 58 -18.96 0.24 5.67
C VAL A 58 -20.08 -0.36 6.53
N ALA A 59 -19.80 -0.68 7.79
CA ALA A 59 -20.74 -1.33 8.70
C ALA A 59 -20.95 -0.51 9.98
N ALA A 60 -22.13 -0.62 10.58
CA ALA A 60 -22.46 0.03 11.84
C ALA A 60 -21.78 -0.61 13.06
N SER A 61 -21.35 -1.87 12.94
CA SER A 61 -20.61 -2.61 13.96
C SER A 61 -19.28 -3.12 13.39
N PRO A 62 -18.28 -3.43 14.23
CA PRO A 62 -17.01 -3.99 13.79
C PRO A 62 -17.10 -5.50 13.48
N ASP A 63 -18.24 -5.96 12.94
CA ASP A 63 -18.45 -7.35 12.54
C ASP A 63 -18.05 -7.49 11.06
N TYR A 64 -16.89 -8.09 10.81
CA TYR A 64 -16.35 -8.21 9.45
C TYR A 64 -17.27 -9.04 8.56
N VAL A 65 -17.62 -8.46 7.41
CA VAL A 65 -18.26 -9.14 6.29
C VAL A 65 -17.39 -8.96 5.05
N PRO A 66 -17.02 -10.05 4.35
CA PRO A 66 -16.28 -9.96 3.11
C PRO A 66 -16.95 -9.05 2.09
N SER A 67 -16.16 -8.22 1.41
CA SER A 67 -16.62 -7.32 0.35
C SER A 67 -15.51 -7.04 -0.66
N GLU A 68 -15.83 -6.26 -1.69
CA GLU A 68 -14.86 -5.93 -2.74
C GLU A 68 -13.67 -5.15 -2.19
N VAL A 69 -12.51 -5.37 -2.79
CA VAL A 69 -11.29 -4.63 -2.44
C VAL A 69 -11.41 -3.20 -2.93
N LEU A 70 -11.28 -2.26 -2.00
CA LEU A 70 -11.27 -0.81 -2.27
C LEU A 70 -9.85 -0.31 -2.53
N ILE A 71 -8.90 -0.68 -1.67
CA ILE A 71 -7.49 -0.34 -1.80
C ILE A 71 -6.70 -1.65 -1.72
N PRO A 72 -6.08 -2.11 -2.82
CA PRO A 72 -5.47 -3.44 -2.88
C PRO A 72 -4.14 -3.57 -2.13
N GLY A 73 -3.55 -2.45 -1.69
CA GLY A 73 -2.33 -2.49 -0.90
C GLY A 73 -1.88 -1.13 -0.41
N ALA A 74 -1.57 -0.96 0.86
CA ALA A 74 -0.97 0.25 1.36
C ALA A 74 -0.16 -0.02 2.61
N CYS A 75 0.88 0.77 2.84
CA CYS A 75 1.71 0.64 4.03
C CYS A 75 1.12 1.46 5.18
N VAL A 76 0.82 0.79 6.30
CA VAL A 76 0.35 1.41 7.55
C VAL A 76 1.31 1.10 8.69
N GLN A 77 1.34 1.94 9.72
CA GLN A 77 2.12 1.64 10.92
C GLN A 77 1.50 0.46 11.66
N SER A 78 2.30 -0.57 11.96
CA SER A 78 1.83 -1.82 12.60
C SER A 78 1.16 -1.58 13.96
N LYS A 79 1.59 -0.54 14.69
CA LYS A 79 1.06 -0.17 16.01
C LYS A 79 -0.43 0.20 15.99
N GLU A 80 -0.99 0.56 14.84
CA GLU A 80 -2.38 1.00 14.75
C GLU A 80 -3.33 -0.21 14.79
N VAL A 81 -2.95 -1.31 14.14
CA VAL A 81 -3.67 -2.59 14.15
C VAL A 81 -3.56 -3.22 15.54
N GLY A 82 -4.70 -3.49 16.15
CA GLY A 82 -4.83 -4.03 17.51
C GLY A 82 -4.82 -2.97 18.62
N ALA A 83 -4.44 -1.72 18.32
CA ALA A 83 -4.50 -0.62 19.30
C ALA A 83 -5.67 0.34 19.01
N LYS A 84 -5.64 1.02 17.86
CA LYS A 84 -6.72 1.92 17.42
C LYS A 84 -7.71 1.23 16.49
N TRP A 85 -7.22 0.23 15.76
CA TRP A 85 -8.01 -0.55 14.82
C TRP A 85 -8.20 -1.95 15.40
N PRO A 86 -9.37 -2.25 16.00
CA PRO A 86 -9.59 -3.54 16.64
C PRO A 86 -9.41 -4.68 15.64
N ILE A 87 -8.85 -5.78 16.13
CA ILE A 87 -8.75 -7.03 15.37
C ILE A 87 -10.10 -7.74 15.47
N VAL A 88 -10.71 -8.01 14.34
CA VAL A 88 -12.10 -8.52 14.24
C VAL A 88 -12.20 -9.90 13.59
N GLY A 89 -11.07 -10.44 13.13
CA GLY A 89 -11.05 -11.76 12.51
C GLY A 89 -9.71 -12.12 11.92
N ARG A 90 -9.72 -13.25 11.20
CA ARG A 90 -8.56 -13.72 10.45
C ARG A 90 -8.99 -14.45 9.19
N GLU A 91 -8.33 -14.14 8.08
CA GLU A 91 -8.52 -14.81 6.80
C GLU A 91 -7.15 -15.08 6.16
N PRO A 92 -6.85 -16.30 5.67
CA PRO A 92 -5.60 -16.57 4.98
C PRO A 92 -5.33 -15.62 3.82
N VAL A 93 -4.05 -15.30 3.58
CA VAL A 93 -3.62 -14.48 2.45
C VAL A 93 -3.21 -15.40 1.30
N ASP A 94 -3.72 -15.13 0.10
CA ASP A 94 -3.18 -15.69 -1.14
C ASP A 94 -2.03 -14.78 -1.62
N PRO A 95 -0.76 -15.25 -1.62
CA PRO A 95 0.38 -14.43 -2.03
C PRO A 95 0.26 -13.85 -3.44
N ARG A 96 -0.51 -14.50 -4.33
CA ARG A 96 -0.72 -14.07 -5.72
C ARG A 96 -1.59 -12.83 -5.84
N ARG A 97 -2.31 -12.47 -4.77
CA ARG A 97 -3.20 -11.30 -4.71
C ARG A 97 -2.57 -10.11 -3.99
N VAL A 98 -1.32 -10.23 -3.56
CA VAL A 98 -0.61 -9.19 -2.84
C VAL A 98 -0.21 -8.10 -3.81
N GLU A 99 -0.68 -6.88 -3.56
CA GLU A 99 -0.35 -5.71 -4.36
C GLU A 99 0.38 -4.68 -3.50
N PHE A 100 1.52 -4.18 -3.98
CA PHE A 100 2.24 -3.09 -3.31
C PHE A 100 1.83 -1.73 -3.90
N PRO A 101 1.89 -0.64 -3.12
CA PRO A 101 1.76 0.69 -3.67
C PRO A 101 2.86 0.97 -4.68
N GLU A 102 2.50 1.68 -5.75
CA GLU A 102 3.40 2.09 -6.81
C GLU A 102 3.91 3.49 -6.52
N SER A 103 5.21 3.77 -6.63
CA SER A 103 5.74 5.09 -6.27
C SER A 103 6.95 5.44 -7.12
N LEU A 104 7.33 6.71 -7.08
CA LEU A 104 8.56 7.20 -7.64
C LEU A 104 9.60 7.44 -6.55
N VAL A 105 10.86 7.25 -6.92
CA VAL A 105 12.02 7.54 -6.09
C VAL A 105 13.07 8.26 -6.94
N GLY A 106 13.80 9.21 -6.37
CA GLY A 106 14.92 9.89 -7.03
C GLY A 106 16.26 9.52 -6.38
N TRP A 107 16.76 10.41 -5.52
CA TRP A 107 18.08 10.32 -4.88
C TRP A 107 18.38 9.04 -4.07
N THR A 108 17.36 8.29 -3.64
CA THR A 108 17.56 7.05 -2.88
C THR A 108 17.61 5.80 -3.76
N HIS A 109 17.57 5.96 -5.09
CA HIS A 109 17.98 4.90 -6.02
C HIS A 109 19.50 4.72 -5.94
N PRO A 110 20.05 3.48 -5.96
CA PRO A 110 21.49 3.24 -5.84
C PRO A 110 22.37 3.95 -6.88
N ARG A 111 21.79 4.34 -8.02
CA ARG A 111 22.46 5.10 -9.09
C ARG A 111 22.16 6.60 -9.10
N GLY A 112 21.39 7.11 -8.13
CA GLY A 112 20.96 8.51 -8.06
C GLY A 112 19.93 8.92 -9.12
N GLU A 113 19.34 7.95 -9.83
CA GLU A 113 18.40 8.16 -10.93
C GLU A 113 16.95 8.10 -10.45
N ALA A 114 16.05 8.74 -11.20
CA ALA A 114 14.62 8.50 -11.02
C ALA A 114 14.29 7.02 -11.30
N ALA A 115 13.48 6.40 -10.45
CA ALA A 115 13.01 5.04 -10.62
C ALA A 115 11.54 4.89 -10.20
N PHE A 116 10.86 4.00 -10.91
CA PHE A 116 9.62 3.39 -10.46
C PHE A 116 9.92 2.37 -9.37
N GLN A 117 9.04 2.30 -8.37
CA GLN A 117 9.16 1.39 -7.25
C GLN A 117 7.80 0.75 -6.93
N CYS A 118 7.78 -0.58 -6.79
CA CYS A 118 6.62 -1.34 -6.34
C CYS A 118 7.11 -2.59 -5.61
N GLY A 119 6.87 -2.70 -4.30
CA GLY A 119 7.40 -3.81 -3.49
C GLY A 119 8.93 -3.87 -3.54
N GLU A 120 9.45 -4.97 -4.08
CA GLU A 120 10.90 -5.16 -4.33
C GLU A 120 11.34 -4.69 -5.73
N ILE A 121 10.40 -4.41 -6.62
CA ILE A 121 10.71 -3.96 -7.97
C ILE A 121 11.20 -2.52 -7.89
N ARG A 122 12.38 -2.28 -8.48
CA ARG A 122 12.89 -0.95 -8.81
C ARG A 122 13.29 -0.94 -10.26
N TYR A 123 12.74 0.00 -11.01
CA TYR A 123 13.02 0.15 -12.44
C TYR A 123 13.38 1.60 -12.77
N PRO A 124 14.59 1.88 -13.28
CA PRO A 124 15.00 3.22 -13.68
C PRO A 124 14.09 3.78 -14.78
N ILE A 125 13.77 5.06 -14.69
CA ILE A 125 12.93 5.77 -15.68
C ILE A 125 13.57 7.11 -16.06
N PRO A 126 13.36 7.60 -17.30
CA PRO A 126 14.04 8.79 -17.80
C PRO A 126 13.35 10.09 -17.34
N PHE A 127 13.13 10.22 -16.03
CA PHE A 127 12.50 11.40 -15.42
C PHE A 127 13.49 12.24 -14.64
N THR A 128 13.26 13.55 -14.65
CA THR A 128 14.05 14.50 -13.87
C THR A 128 13.59 14.52 -12.41
N GLU A 129 14.39 15.14 -11.54
CA GLU A 129 13.98 15.43 -10.17
C GLU A 129 12.67 16.23 -10.13
N ASN A 130 12.52 17.21 -11.03
CA ASN A 130 11.30 18.02 -11.10
C ASN A 130 10.07 17.18 -11.46
N ASP A 131 10.23 16.19 -12.36
CA ASP A 131 9.16 15.25 -12.68
C ASP A 131 8.75 14.43 -11.45
N VAL A 132 9.73 13.86 -10.75
CA VAL A 132 9.50 12.98 -9.59
C VAL A 132 8.85 13.75 -8.44
N PHE A 133 9.40 14.89 -8.04
CA PHE A 133 9.03 15.55 -6.79
C PHE A 133 7.97 16.64 -6.93
N LYS A 134 7.80 17.25 -8.12
CA LYS A 134 6.86 18.37 -8.31
C LYS A 134 5.73 18.07 -9.27
N ARG A 135 6.02 17.46 -10.43
CA ARG A 135 5.00 17.23 -11.46
C ARG A 135 4.15 16.00 -11.16
N ILE A 136 4.78 14.85 -10.98
CA ILE A 136 4.10 13.57 -10.73
C ILE A 136 3.82 13.42 -9.23
N GLY A 137 4.86 13.57 -8.41
CA GLY A 137 4.71 13.71 -6.95
C GLY A 137 4.11 12.50 -6.23
N ALA A 138 4.14 11.30 -6.81
CA ALA A 138 3.68 10.06 -6.18
C ALA A 138 4.83 9.39 -5.42
N LEU A 139 5.16 9.95 -4.26
CA LEU A 139 6.32 9.56 -3.47
C LEU A 139 5.92 8.59 -2.37
N ASN A 140 6.69 7.53 -2.20
CA ASN A 140 6.36 6.52 -1.21
C ASN A 140 6.30 7.13 0.20
N SER A 141 5.13 7.10 0.83
CA SER A 141 4.91 7.73 2.12
C SER A 141 3.87 6.95 2.93
N ARG A 142 3.95 7.08 4.25
CA ARG A 142 2.99 6.49 5.18
C ARG A 142 1.93 7.54 5.48
N LEU A 143 0.67 7.25 5.16
CA LEU A 143 -0.44 8.08 5.63
C LEU A 143 -0.66 7.86 7.13
N SER A 144 -0.95 8.95 7.84
CA SER A 144 -1.31 8.91 9.26
C SER A 144 -2.55 8.04 9.47
N ALA A 145 -2.54 7.26 10.54
CA ALA A 145 -3.66 6.45 11.01
C ALA A 145 -4.98 7.25 11.07
N LEU A 146 -4.88 8.52 11.50
CA LEU A 146 -6.01 9.45 11.64
C LEU A 146 -6.77 9.67 10.33
N TYR A 147 -6.08 9.56 9.20
CA TYR A 147 -6.59 9.95 7.90
C TYR A 147 -7.13 8.78 7.08
N TRP A 148 -7.07 7.55 7.62
CA TRP A 148 -7.46 6.35 6.88
C TRP A 148 -8.95 6.30 6.57
N GLY A 149 -9.82 6.71 7.50
CA GLY A 149 -11.25 6.79 7.24
C GLY A 149 -11.57 7.74 6.07
N TYR A 150 -10.98 8.94 6.07
CA TYR A 150 -11.15 9.92 4.99
C TYR A 150 -10.54 9.46 3.67
N THR A 151 -9.39 8.79 3.71
CA THR A 151 -8.75 8.21 2.52
C THR A 151 -9.66 7.18 1.86
N CYS A 152 -10.34 6.35 2.66
CA CYS A 152 -11.30 5.37 2.15
C CYS A 152 -12.57 6.04 1.62
N LEU A 153 -13.12 7.05 2.31
CA LEU A 153 -14.24 7.86 1.79
C LEU A 153 -13.90 8.46 0.42
N TRP A 154 -12.67 8.96 0.27
CA TRP A 154 -12.22 9.50 -1.00
C TRP A 154 -12.16 8.42 -2.09
N ALA A 155 -11.61 7.24 -1.78
CA ALA A 155 -11.53 6.12 -2.70
C ALA A 155 -12.91 5.58 -3.11
N MET A 156 -13.90 5.65 -2.21
CA MET A 156 -15.30 5.32 -2.50
C MET A 156 -16.06 6.41 -3.27
N GLY A 157 -15.43 7.56 -3.57
CA GLY A 157 -16.10 8.70 -4.21
C GLY A 157 -17.02 9.51 -3.28
N ARG A 158 -17.04 9.20 -1.98
CA ARG A 158 -17.86 9.84 -0.93
C ARG A 158 -17.23 11.13 -0.40
N ARG A 159 -16.77 11.99 -1.31
CA ARG A 159 -15.98 13.19 -0.98
C ARG A 159 -16.75 14.24 -0.16
N ALA A 160 -18.07 14.27 -0.29
CA ALA A 160 -18.93 15.20 0.44
C ALA A 160 -18.91 14.96 1.96
N GLU A 161 -18.47 13.78 2.40
CA GLU A 161 -18.39 13.38 3.81
C GLU A 161 -17.02 13.67 4.42
N ILE A 162 -16.08 14.18 3.63
CA ILE A 162 -14.75 14.56 4.09
C ILE A 162 -14.79 16.03 4.51
N PRO A 163 -14.34 16.36 5.75
CA PRO A 163 -14.19 17.74 6.18
C PRO A 163 -13.37 18.58 5.20
N SER A 164 -13.77 19.84 5.02
CA SER A 164 -13.22 20.74 4.00
C SER A 164 -11.69 20.86 4.06
N GLU A 165 -11.14 20.89 5.27
CA GLU A 165 -9.72 20.95 5.60
C GLU A 165 -8.93 19.70 5.17
N TRP A 166 -9.62 18.59 4.89
CA TRP A 166 -9.04 17.27 4.60
C TRP A 166 -9.41 16.74 3.22
N THR A 167 -10.06 17.53 2.38
CA THR A 167 -10.44 17.15 0.99
C THR A 167 -9.25 16.78 0.11
N GLY A 168 -8.04 17.23 0.47
CA GLY A 168 -6.78 16.87 -0.20
C GLY A 168 -6.14 15.55 0.25
N ILE A 169 -6.73 14.86 1.23
CA ILE A 169 -6.22 13.58 1.76
C ILE A 169 -6.60 12.46 0.80
N THR A 170 -5.63 12.06 -0.02
CA THR A 170 -5.78 11.03 -1.04
C THR A 170 -4.50 10.21 -1.11
N LEU A 171 -4.57 9.03 -1.74
CA LEU A 171 -3.38 8.23 -2.06
C LEU A 171 -2.63 8.73 -3.29
N ALA A 172 -3.14 9.70 -4.06
CA ALA A 172 -2.53 10.11 -5.33
C ALA A 172 -1.09 10.63 -5.19
N LYS A 173 -0.73 11.18 -4.03
CA LYS A 173 0.63 11.65 -3.73
C LYS A 173 1.56 10.57 -3.16
N SER A 174 1.02 9.39 -2.85
CA SER A 174 1.78 8.30 -2.24
C SER A 174 1.79 7.02 -3.08
N ASP A 175 0.87 6.91 -4.02
CA ASP A 175 0.61 5.72 -4.80
C ASP A 175 0.14 6.07 -6.22
N LEU A 176 0.94 5.70 -7.21
CA LEU A 176 0.67 5.94 -8.63
C LEU A 176 -0.64 5.31 -9.08
N ARG A 177 -1.13 4.25 -8.43
CA ARG A 177 -2.43 3.63 -8.75
C ARG A 177 -3.60 4.62 -8.64
N PHE A 178 -3.43 5.67 -7.84
CA PHE A 178 -4.41 6.75 -7.64
C PHE A 178 -3.96 8.09 -8.26
N ASN A 179 -2.81 8.11 -8.95
CA ASN A 179 -2.23 9.32 -9.53
C ASN A 179 -2.59 9.44 -11.03
N PRO A 180 -2.96 10.64 -11.52
CA PRO A 180 -3.30 10.83 -12.93
C PRO A 180 -2.14 10.58 -13.91
N HIS A 181 -0.89 10.64 -13.46
CA HIS A 181 0.30 10.41 -14.28
C HIS A 181 0.72 8.92 -14.38
N ARG A 182 -0.04 7.98 -13.78
CA ARG A 182 0.30 6.55 -13.82
C ARG A 182 0.61 6.05 -15.24
N ALA A 183 -0.31 6.32 -16.17
CA ALA A 183 -0.18 5.87 -17.56
C ALA A 183 1.06 6.46 -18.26
N GLU A 184 1.52 7.64 -17.86
CA GLU A 184 2.75 8.25 -18.37
C GLU A 184 3.99 7.49 -17.88
N VAL A 185 4.04 7.17 -16.60
CA VAL A 185 5.14 6.37 -16.00
C VAL A 185 5.25 5.02 -16.69
N TYR A 186 4.11 4.35 -16.93
CA TYR A 186 4.07 3.01 -17.53
C TYR A 186 4.58 2.93 -18.97
N LYS A 187 4.66 4.05 -19.70
CA LYS A 187 5.30 4.09 -21.04
C LYS A 187 6.79 3.77 -21.00
N HIS A 188 7.41 3.84 -19.83
CA HIS A 188 8.84 3.61 -19.63
C HIS A 188 9.14 2.25 -18.97
N LEU A 189 8.12 1.45 -18.66
CA LEU A 189 8.29 0.17 -17.96
C LEU A 189 8.29 -1.01 -18.94
N PRO A 190 8.98 -2.12 -18.62
CA PRO A 190 9.06 -3.30 -19.49
C PRO A 190 7.83 -4.23 -19.35
N PHE A 191 6.77 -3.76 -18.71
CA PHE A 191 5.55 -4.51 -18.46
C PHE A 191 4.32 -3.57 -18.54
N PRO A 192 3.14 -4.10 -18.92
CA PRO A 192 1.92 -3.31 -19.02
C PRO A 192 1.36 -2.93 -17.64
N MET A 193 0.47 -1.93 -17.63
CA MET A 193 -0.12 -1.35 -16.41
C MET A 193 -1.04 -2.31 -15.67
N GLU A 194 -1.68 -3.18 -16.43
CA GLU A 194 -2.72 -4.13 -16.04
C GLU A 194 -2.12 -5.38 -15.37
N MET A 195 -0.83 -5.63 -15.57
CA MET A 195 -0.13 -6.77 -14.97
C MET A 195 -0.13 -6.64 -13.44
N SER A 196 -0.42 -7.73 -12.73
CA SER A 196 -0.38 -7.78 -11.27
C SER A 196 1.05 -7.63 -10.74
N TYR A 197 1.21 -7.25 -9.47
CA TYR A 197 2.52 -7.30 -8.82
C TYR A 197 3.14 -8.69 -8.91
N PHE A 198 2.32 -9.74 -8.71
CA PHE A 198 2.74 -11.14 -8.78
C PHE A 198 3.39 -11.54 -10.12
N GLU A 199 2.86 -11.04 -11.23
CA GLU A 199 3.42 -11.28 -12.56
C GLU A 199 4.65 -10.41 -12.82
N LYS A 200 4.60 -9.11 -12.46
CA LYS A 200 5.72 -8.17 -12.64
C LYS A 200 6.99 -8.65 -11.92
N GLN A 201 6.83 -9.11 -10.68
CA GLN A 201 7.94 -9.57 -9.85
C GLN A 201 8.56 -10.86 -10.42
N ALA A 202 7.73 -11.78 -10.94
CA ALA A 202 8.20 -13.02 -11.56
C ALA A 202 9.00 -12.75 -12.85
N GLN A 203 8.54 -11.80 -13.68
CA GLN A 203 9.30 -11.35 -14.87
C GLN A 203 10.68 -10.78 -14.51
N MET A 204 10.82 -10.23 -13.30
CA MET A 204 12.06 -9.67 -12.76
C MET A 204 12.90 -10.70 -11.96
N GLY A 205 12.48 -11.97 -11.91
CA GLY A 205 13.20 -13.04 -11.21
C GLY A 205 13.03 -13.03 -9.68
N PHE A 206 12.02 -12.32 -9.18
CA PHE A 206 11.61 -12.42 -7.77
C PHE A 206 10.57 -13.54 -7.60
N HIS A 207 10.29 -13.85 -6.32
CA HIS A 207 9.28 -14.82 -5.88
C HIS A 207 8.65 -14.30 -4.58
N VAL A 208 7.44 -13.74 -4.64
CA VAL A 208 6.76 -13.12 -3.47
C VAL A 208 6.30 -14.16 -2.44
N GLU A 209 6.09 -15.40 -2.88
CA GLU A 209 5.64 -16.53 -2.05
C GLU A 209 6.59 -16.81 -0.90
N ARG A 210 7.89 -16.53 -1.08
CA ARG A 210 8.92 -16.70 -0.04
C ARG A 210 8.64 -15.91 1.24
N PHE A 211 7.79 -14.88 1.17
CA PHE A 211 7.37 -14.12 2.35
C PHE A 211 6.38 -14.89 3.24
N TYR A 212 5.75 -15.94 2.72
CA TYR A 212 4.67 -16.67 3.37
C TYR A 212 5.08 -18.09 3.81
N GLU A 213 6.22 -18.60 3.33
CA GLU A 213 6.92 -19.78 3.86
C GLU A 213 7.41 -19.54 5.29
#